data_AF-N2BD30-F1
#
_entry.id   AF-N2BD30-F1
#
_cell.length_a   1.000
_cell.length_b   1.000
_cell.length_c   1.000
_cell.angle_alpha   90.00
_cell.angle_beta   90.00
_cell.angle_gamma   90.00
#
_symmetry.space_group_name_H-M   'P 1'
#
loop_
_entity.id
_entity.type
_entity.pdbx_description
1 polymer ?
#
loop_
_entity_poly.entity_id
_entity_poly.type
_entity_poly.pdbx_seq_one_letter_code
_entity_poly.pdbx_strand_id
1 'polypeptide(L)'
;MKIKKFVNENIFKINKLRLLPEEIHIWCIKWELLTAFILKNWNMMNEFEKRKIDGFKFYEDKMRCATGKILTKLLLSRYLNLDNTKIEIYHGMYGKPYLKQIGKVPLLQFNLSGSNSPQLCCVTNFFK
;
A
#
# COMPACT_ATOMS: atom_id res chain seq x y z
N MET A 1 19.17 -1.75 13.10
CA MET A 1 18.08 -1.28 12.21
C MET A 1 18.63 -1.06 10.81
N LYS A 2 18.14 -1.82 9.81
CA LYS A 2 18.55 -1.76 8.41
C LYS A 2 17.39 -1.22 7.56
N ILE A 3 17.66 -0.23 6.71
CA ILE A 3 16.65 0.35 5.83
C ILE A 3 16.85 -0.17 4.41
N LYS A 4 15.81 -0.75 3.82
CA LYS A 4 15.79 -1.14 2.41
C LYS A 4 14.84 -0.23 1.63
N LYS A 5 15.33 0.37 0.56
CA LYS A 5 14.55 1.25 -0.31
C LYS A 5 14.16 0.49 -1.59
N PHE A 6 12.92 0.66 -2.00
CA PHE A 6 12.33 0.07 -3.19
C PHE A 6 11.68 1.16 -4.05
N VAL A 7 11.68 0.96 -5.35
CA VAL A 7 11.11 1.87 -6.36
C VAL A 7 10.10 1.14 -7.23
N ASN A 8 9.48 1.84 -8.19
CA ASN A 8 8.46 1.31 -9.09
C ASN A 8 8.79 -0.08 -9.67
N GLU A 9 10.02 -0.29 -10.16
CA GLU A 9 10.42 -1.56 -10.77
C GLU A 9 10.34 -2.75 -9.81
N ASN A 10 10.61 -2.53 -8.52
CA ASN A 10 10.56 -3.59 -7.52
C ASN A 10 9.14 -4.09 -7.32
N ILE A 11 8.12 -3.27 -7.62
CA ILE A 11 6.71 -3.70 -7.56
C ILE A 11 6.48 -4.84 -8.54
N PHE A 12 7.09 -4.88 -9.71
CA PHE A 12 6.76 -5.93 -10.69
C PHE A 12 7.69 -7.14 -10.60
N LYS A 13 8.85 -6.99 -9.96
CA LYS A 13 9.88 -8.05 -9.87
C LYS A 13 9.73 -8.94 -8.63
N ILE A 14 9.08 -8.47 -7.56
CA ILE A 14 9.08 -9.15 -6.27
C ILE A 14 7.70 -9.72 -5.94
N ASN A 15 7.54 -11.04 -6.07
CA ASN A 15 6.27 -11.72 -5.76
C ASN A 15 6.11 -12.11 -4.29
N LYS A 16 7.20 -12.15 -3.53
CA LYS A 16 7.19 -12.46 -2.10
C LYS A 16 8.17 -11.54 -1.37
N LEU A 17 7.67 -10.87 -0.33
CA LEU A 17 8.49 -10.00 0.50
C LEU A 17 8.66 -10.63 1.87
N ARG A 18 9.87 -10.59 2.39
CA ARG A 18 10.17 -10.96 3.77
C ARG A 18 10.70 -9.73 4.48
N LEU A 19 10.01 -9.32 5.52
CA LEU A 19 10.48 -8.31 6.45
C LEU A 19 11.17 -9.05 7.60
N LEU A 20 12.35 -8.61 8.02
CA LEU A 20 13.02 -9.13 9.22
C LEU A 20 12.81 -8.18 10.40
N PRO A 21 12.89 -8.64 11.66
CA PRO A 21 12.60 -7.81 12.84
C PRO A 21 13.42 -6.52 12.98
N GLU A 22 14.57 -6.43 12.32
CA GLU A 22 15.44 -5.23 12.33
C GLU A 22 15.42 -4.46 11.00
N GLU A 23 14.50 -4.81 10.10
CA GLU A 23 14.41 -4.20 8.78
C GLU A 23 13.22 -3.25 8.67
N ILE A 24 13.45 -2.10 8.01
CA ILE A 24 12.41 -1.18 7.58
C ILE A 24 12.44 -1.15 6.07
N HIS A 25 11.29 -1.39 5.45
CA HIS A 25 11.15 -1.27 4.01
C HIS A 25 10.47 0.05 3.67
N ILE A 26 11.11 0.82 2.79
CA ILE A 26 10.60 2.11 2.30
C ILE A 26 10.37 1.97 0.79
N TRP A 27 9.14 2.18 0.34
CA TRP A 27 8.75 2.17 -1.05
C TRP A 27 8.55 3.59 -1.53
N CYS A 28 9.36 4.05 -2.48
CA CYS A 28 9.30 5.37 -3.08
C CYS A 28 8.74 5.24 -4.50
N ILE A 29 7.47 5.52 -4.67
CA ILE A 29 6.71 5.20 -5.88
C ILE A 29 6.27 6.46 -6.60
N LYS A 30 6.56 6.55 -7.90
CA LYS A 30 5.96 7.56 -8.79
C LYS A 30 4.65 7.03 -9.34
N TRP A 31 3.51 7.60 -8.93
CA TRP A 31 2.20 7.06 -9.31
C TRP A 31 1.90 7.21 -10.80
N GLU A 32 2.43 8.25 -11.45
CA GLU A 32 2.22 8.56 -12.87
C GLU A 32 2.65 7.39 -13.77
N LEU A 33 3.74 6.72 -13.39
CA LEU A 33 4.28 5.55 -14.10
C LEU A 33 3.44 4.28 -13.89
N LEU A 34 2.46 4.31 -12.98
CA LEU A 34 1.62 3.16 -12.62
C LEU A 34 0.17 3.33 -13.06
N THR A 35 -0.20 4.44 -13.70
CA THR A 35 -1.59 4.76 -14.06
C THR A 35 -2.31 3.59 -14.75
N ALA A 36 -1.70 3.00 -15.78
CA ALA A 36 -2.30 1.85 -16.49
C ALA A 36 -2.49 0.63 -15.57
N PHE A 37 -1.50 0.34 -14.71
CA PHE A 37 -1.60 -0.74 -13.72
C PHE A 37 -2.72 -0.48 -12.71
N ILE A 38 -2.85 0.76 -12.22
CA ILE A 38 -3.86 1.15 -11.24
C ILE A 38 -5.27 1.03 -11.83
N LEU A 39 -5.47 1.52 -13.06
CA LEU A 39 -6.77 1.41 -13.73
C LEU A 39 -7.14 -0.06 -14.01
N LYS A 40 -6.18 -0.89 -14.45
CA LYS A 40 -6.40 -2.34 -14.64
C LYS A 40 -6.80 -3.07 -13.35
N ASN A 41 -6.32 -2.59 -12.20
CA ASN A 41 -6.54 -3.21 -10.90
C ASN A 41 -7.57 -2.46 -10.03
N TRP A 42 -8.42 -1.63 -10.64
CA TRP A 42 -9.44 -0.85 -9.92
C TRP A 42 -10.37 -1.72 -9.05
N ASN A 43 -10.62 -2.95 -9.49
CA ASN A 43 -11.47 -3.93 -8.79
C ASN A 43 -10.88 -4.47 -7.49
N MET A 44 -9.61 -4.18 -7.17
CA MET A 44 -9.03 -4.51 -5.85
C MET A 44 -9.62 -3.66 -4.73
N MET A 45 -10.25 -2.54 -5.06
CA MET A 45 -10.93 -1.66 -4.11
C MET A 45 -12.40 -2.06 -3.97
N ASN A 46 -12.94 -1.97 -2.76
CA ASN A 46 -14.37 -2.20 -2.57
C ASN A 46 -15.20 -0.97 -3.01
N GLU A 47 -16.52 -1.12 -3.11
CA GLU A 47 -17.42 -0.05 -3.59
C GLU A 47 -17.43 1.21 -2.71
N PHE A 48 -17.13 1.08 -1.41
CA PHE A 48 -16.99 2.26 -0.54
C PHE A 48 -15.70 3.02 -0.87
N GLU A 49 -14.60 2.30 -1.08
CA GLU A 49 -13.32 2.88 -1.47
C GLU A 49 -13.39 3.56 -2.84
N LYS A 50 -14.01 2.90 -3.84
CA LYS A 50 -14.20 3.47 -5.18
C LYS A 50 -14.98 4.77 -5.12
N ARG A 51 -16.14 4.79 -4.44
CA ARG A 51 -16.96 6.01 -4.27
C ARG A 51 -16.21 7.16 -3.62
N LYS A 52 -15.40 6.89 -2.58
CA LYS A 52 -14.57 7.91 -1.94
C LYS A 52 -13.56 8.51 -2.93
N ILE A 53 -12.96 7.67 -3.76
CA ILE A 53 -11.94 8.09 -4.72
C ILE A 53 -12.57 8.82 -5.91
N ASP A 54 -13.74 8.39 -6.37
CA ASP A 54 -14.48 9.04 -7.44
C ASP A 54 -15.00 10.42 -7.05
N GLY A 55 -15.09 10.71 -5.75
CA GLY A 55 -15.43 12.03 -5.22
C GLY A 55 -14.28 13.06 -5.24
N PHE A 56 -13.05 12.68 -5.62
CA PHE A 56 -11.97 13.65 -5.76
C PHE A 56 -12.19 14.56 -6.97
N LYS A 57 -12.02 15.87 -6.77
CA LYS A 57 -12.13 16.87 -7.84
C LYS A 57 -10.96 16.80 -8.82
N PHE A 58 -9.74 16.55 -8.32
CA PHE A 58 -8.52 16.54 -9.12
C PHE A 58 -8.12 15.10 -9.46
N TYR A 59 -7.73 14.89 -10.73
CA TYR A 59 -7.34 13.57 -11.22
C TYR A 59 -6.09 13.05 -10.50
N GLU A 60 -5.15 13.94 -10.19
CA GLU A 60 -3.90 13.63 -9.49
C GLU A 60 -4.18 13.12 -8.08
N ASP A 61 -5.12 13.74 -7.36
CA ASP A 61 -5.52 13.31 -6.02
C ASP A 61 -6.25 11.96 -6.07
N LYS A 62 -7.14 11.80 -7.06
CA LYS A 62 -7.81 10.53 -7.36
C LYS A 62 -6.79 9.40 -7.56
N MET A 63 -5.83 9.62 -8.44
CA MET A 63 -4.81 8.63 -8.78
C MET A 63 -3.83 8.38 -7.63
N ARG A 64 -3.44 9.42 -6.88
CA ARG A 64 -2.58 9.27 -5.69
C ARG A 64 -3.26 8.41 -4.63
N CYS A 65 -4.55 8.65 -4.37
CA CYS A 65 -5.33 7.86 -3.41
C CYS A 65 -5.51 6.41 -3.87
N ALA A 66 -5.89 6.19 -5.13
CA ALA A 66 -6.05 4.86 -5.72
C ALA A 66 -4.74 4.07 -5.69
N THR A 67 -3.63 4.71 -6.08
CA THR A 67 -2.29 4.12 -6.05
C THR A 67 -1.90 3.70 -4.65
N GLY A 68 -2.07 4.57 -3.66
CA GLY A 68 -1.79 4.25 -2.26
C GLY A 68 -2.56 3.00 -1.81
N LYS A 69 -3.86 2.92 -2.11
CA LYS A 69 -4.72 1.78 -1.72
C LYS A 69 -4.33 0.48 -2.40
N ILE A 70 -4.26 0.47 -3.74
CA ILE A 70 -3.98 -0.73 -4.53
C ILE A 70 -2.58 -1.25 -4.20
N LEU A 71 -1.57 -0.37 -4.14
CA LEU A 71 -0.22 -0.80 -3.80
C LEU A 71 -0.11 -1.28 -2.37
N THR A 72 -0.83 -0.68 -1.43
CA THR A 72 -0.84 -1.18 -0.05
C THR A 72 -1.38 -2.60 0.00
N LYS A 73 -2.55 -2.87 -0.61
CA LYS A 73 -3.09 -4.24 -0.67
C LYS A 73 -2.12 -5.21 -1.33
N LEU A 74 -1.50 -4.82 -2.45
CA LEU A 74 -0.51 -5.64 -3.15
C LEU A 74 0.74 -5.92 -2.29
N LEU A 75 1.31 -4.91 -1.64
CA LEU A 75 2.51 -5.07 -0.82
C LEU A 75 2.21 -5.94 0.40
N LEU A 76 1.09 -5.69 1.09
CA LEU A 76 0.65 -6.48 2.22
C LEU A 76 0.41 -7.94 1.83
N SER A 77 -0.22 -8.20 0.68
CA SER A 77 -0.43 -9.56 0.17
C SER A 77 0.91 -10.30 -0.01
N ARG A 78 1.96 -9.60 -0.45
CA ARG A 78 3.32 -10.17 -0.63
C ARG A 78 4.10 -10.37 0.65
N TYR A 79 3.92 -9.50 1.65
CA TYR A 79 4.54 -9.69 2.98
C TYR A 79 3.87 -10.82 3.76
N LEU A 80 2.54 -10.92 3.66
CA LEU A 80 1.73 -11.88 4.39
C LEU A 80 1.58 -13.21 3.64
N ASN A 81 2.00 -13.25 2.36
CA ASN A 81 1.79 -14.39 1.47
C ASN A 81 0.30 -14.79 1.39
N LEU A 82 -0.56 -13.78 1.25
CA LEU A 82 -2.01 -13.90 1.12
C LEU A 82 -2.47 -13.40 -0.25
N ASP A 83 -3.67 -13.80 -0.64
CA ASP A 83 -4.35 -13.23 -1.81
C ASP A 83 -4.72 -11.76 -1.55
N ASN A 84 -4.55 -10.89 -2.55
CA ASN A 84 -4.77 -9.45 -2.40
C ASN A 84 -6.25 -9.10 -2.16
N THR A 85 -7.20 -9.94 -2.57
CA THR A 85 -8.64 -9.80 -2.33
C THR A 85 -9.02 -10.08 -0.88
N LYS A 86 -8.18 -10.82 -0.15
CA LYS A 86 -8.36 -11.15 1.28
C LYS A 86 -7.77 -10.10 2.22
N ILE A 87 -7.13 -9.05 1.68
CA ILE A 87 -6.55 -7.98 2.48
C ILE A 87 -7.60 -6.91 2.75
N GLU A 88 -8.10 -6.89 3.99
CA GLU A 88 -8.97 -5.84 4.50
C GLU A 88 -8.17 -4.82 5.32
N ILE A 89 -8.23 -3.55 4.89
CA ILE A 89 -7.59 -2.43 5.57
C ILE A 89 -8.64 -1.67 6.35
N TYR A 90 -8.45 -1.61 7.66
CA TYR A 90 -9.32 -0.88 8.58
C TYR A 90 -8.77 0.51 8.84
N HIS A 91 -9.63 1.43 9.30
CA HIS A 91 -9.24 2.80 9.64
C HIS A 91 -9.54 3.04 11.11
N GLY A 92 -8.54 3.52 11.86
CA GLY A 92 -8.68 3.82 13.28
C GLY A 92 -9.43 5.13 13.53
N MET A 93 -9.52 5.52 14.80
CA MET A 93 -10.28 6.70 15.27
C MET A 93 -9.87 8.02 14.60
N TYR A 94 -8.64 8.12 14.09
CA TYR A 94 -8.11 9.28 13.35
C TYR A 94 -7.93 9.04 11.85
N GLY A 95 -8.57 8.01 11.29
CA GLY A 95 -8.43 7.64 9.88
C GLY A 95 -7.11 6.94 9.54
N LYS A 96 -6.23 6.67 10.51
CA LYS A 96 -4.98 5.94 10.28
C LYS A 96 -5.29 4.51 9.82
N PRO A 97 -4.79 4.08 8.64
CA PRO A 97 -5.03 2.74 8.15
C PRO A 97 -4.24 1.72 8.97
N TYR A 98 -4.85 0.58 9.25
CA TYR A 98 -4.21 -0.54 9.96
C TYR A 98 -4.73 -1.88 9.46
N LEU A 99 -3.91 -2.93 9.62
CA LEU A 99 -4.33 -4.32 9.44
C LEU A 99 -4.77 -4.90 10.77
N LYS A 100 -5.89 -5.62 10.78
CA LYS A 100 -6.18 -6.55 11.88
C LYS A 100 -5.22 -7.73 11.82
N GLN A 101 -4.88 -8.28 12.98
CA GLN A 101 -4.09 -9.48 13.06
C GLN A 101 -4.79 -10.63 12.33
N ILE A 102 -4.08 -11.27 11.39
CA ILE A 102 -4.57 -12.44 10.65
C ILE A 102 -3.88 -13.67 11.23
N GLY A 103 -4.60 -14.43 12.06
CA GLY A 103 -4.06 -15.63 12.71
C GLY A 103 -2.80 -15.37 13.55
N LYS A 104 -1.77 -16.20 13.36
CA LYS A 104 -0.48 -16.09 14.07
C LYS A 104 0.54 -15.16 13.36
N VAL A 105 0.14 -14.43 12.32
CA VAL A 105 1.07 -13.57 11.57
C VAL A 105 1.41 -12.33 12.42
N PRO A 106 2.70 -11.98 12.59
CA PRO A 106 3.10 -10.80 13.37
C PRO A 106 2.46 -9.52 12.81
N LEU A 107 2.10 -8.60 13.71
CA LEU A 107 1.39 -7.38 13.35
C LEU A 107 2.26 -6.49 12.45
N LEU A 108 1.91 -6.46 11.16
CA LEU A 108 2.57 -5.64 10.16
C LEU A 108 1.99 -4.23 10.23
N GLN A 109 2.83 -3.24 10.53
CA GLN A 109 2.44 -1.84 10.47
C GLN A 109 2.92 -1.22 9.17
N PHE A 110 2.09 -0.33 8.62
CA PHE A 110 2.45 0.47 7.47
C PHE A 110 1.98 1.91 7.63
N ASN A 111 2.71 2.84 7.02
CA ASN A 111 2.29 4.22 6.87
C ASN A 111 2.40 4.63 5.41
N LEU A 112 1.43 5.40 4.93
CA LEU A 112 1.44 6.03 3.63
C LEU A 112 1.64 7.53 3.83
N SER A 113 2.63 8.11 3.14
CA SER A 113 2.74 9.55 2.98
C SER A 113 2.70 9.91 1.49
N GLY A 114 1.83 10.85 1.15
CA GLY A 114 1.80 11.52 -0.13
C GLY A 114 2.21 12.97 0.08
N SER A 115 3.11 13.48 -0.76
CA SER A 115 3.34 14.93 -0.87
C SER A 115 2.62 15.44 -2.12
N ASN A 116 2.56 16.76 -2.33
CA ASN A 116 2.08 17.34 -3.60
C ASN A 116 2.98 16.99 -4.80
N SER A 117 4.08 16.27 -4.58
CA SER A 117 4.91 15.67 -5.62
C SER A 117 4.31 14.35 -6.13
N PRO A 118 4.75 13.82 -7.29
CA PRO A 118 4.26 12.54 -7.80
C PRO A 118 4.73 11.33 -6.99
N GLN A 119 5.51 11.53 -5.91
CA GLN A 119 6.10 10.47 -5.12
C GLN A 119 5.24 10.12 -3.90
N LEU A 120 4.85 8.84 -3.84
CA LEU A 120 4.24 8.17 -2.70
C LEU A 120 5.30 7.41 -1.92
N CYS A 121 5.33 7.58 -0.61
CA CYS A 121 6.18 6.82 0.29
C CYS A 121 5.34 5.88 1.13
N CYS A 122 5.60 4.57 1.02
CA CYS A 122 5.04 3.57 1.93
C CYS A 122 6.15 3.01 2.81
N VAL A 123 5.97 3.09 4.12
CA VAL A 123 6.92 2.52 5.10
C VAL A 123 6.27 1.30 5.72
N THR A 124 7.00 0.18 5.81
CA THR A 124 6.52 -1.05 6.45
C THR A 124 7.52 -1.52 7.51
N ASN A 125 7.02 -1.83 8.71
CA ASN A 125 7.81 -2.37 9.81
C ASN A 125 6.99 -3.36 10.69
N PHE A 126 7.66 -4.23 11.44
CA PHE A 126 7.06 -4.94 12.57
C PHE A 126 7.17 -4.09 13.83
N PHE A 127 6.13 -4.09 14.68
CA PHE A 127 6.28 -3.61 16.05
C PHE A 127 6.73 -4.78 16.93
N LYS A 128 7.65 -4.50 17.87
CA LYS A 128 7.90 -5.38 19.03
C LYS A 128 6.81 -5.18 20.06
#